data_AF-A0A3A6QW85-F1
#
_entry.id   AF-A0A3A6QW85-F1
#
_cell.length_a   1.000
_cell.length_b   1.000
_cell.length_c   1.000
_cell.angle_alpha   90.00
_cell.angle_beta   90.00
_cell.angle_gamma   90.00
#
_symmetry.space_group_name_H-M   'P 1'
#
loop_
_entity.id
_entity.type
_entity.pdbx_description
1 polymer ?
#
loop_
_entity_poly.entity_id
_entity_poly.type
_entity_poly.pdbx_seq_one_letter_code
_entity_poly.pdbx_strand_id
1 'polypeptide(L)'
;MSVISNVIRSLKKAVYSDCEWLRCYEVEALTAFYLHITEEDKGKLIQQFKRLDMMERSKSGKLLQIFDGLDTVRKKWLKEIKICPDEPVTGYKFALKRNGKEYAIFNIFLGRGGIGEIQFEKMPSKFQSKVAKVGDIKALLFKEKELPRETTYVFKGVVTDDEEQKLEEDLHRG
;
A
#
# COMPACT_ATOMS: atom_id res chain seq x y z
N MET A 1 21.84 -27.38 10.33
CA MET A 1 21.58 -26.15 9.54
C MET A 1 22.92 -25.44 9.29
N SER A 2 23.23 -25.03 8.05
CA SER A 2 24.55 -24.46 7.73
C SER A 2 24.68 -22.99 8.12
N VAL A 3 25.89 -22.59 8.49
CA VAL A 3 26.25 -21.20 8.87
C VAL A 3 25.92 -20.22 7.72
N ILE A 4 26.12 -20.63 6.47
CA ILE A 4 25.81 -19.84 5.28
C ILE A 4 24.31 -19.54 5.17
N SER A 5 23.45 -20.52 5.48
CA SER A 5 22.00 -20.31 5.49
C SER A 5 21.53 -19.36 6.61
N ASN A 6 22.25 -19.29 7.73
CA ASN A 6 21.99 -18.31 8.79
C ASN A 6 22.52 -16.91 8.40
N VAL A 7 23.68 -16.82 7.75
CA VAL A 7 24.26 -15.55 7.27
C VAL A 7 23.39 -14.91 6.19
N ILE A 8 22.90 -15.68 5.22
CA ILE A 8 21.96 -15.17 4.19
C ILE A 8 20.63 -14.73 4.81
N ARG A 9 20.13 -15.43 5.83
CA ARG A 9 18.91 -15.06 6.55
C ARG A 9 19.09 -13.78 7.38
N SER A 10 20.25 -13.62 8.01
CA SER A 10 20.60 -12.41 8.76
C SER A 10 20.91 -11.23 7.83
N LEU A 11 21.49 -11.45 6.65
CA LEU A 11 21.67 -10.42 5.61
C LEU A 11 20.32 -10.01 5.02
N LYS A 12 19.40 -10.94 4.77
CA LYS A 12 18.03 -10.62 4.34
C LYS A 12 17.25 -9.85 5.40
N LYS A 13 17.45 -10.18 6.69
CA LYS A 13 16.95 -9.35 7.81
C LYS A 13 17.62 -7.97 7.83
N ALA A 14 18.94 -7.88 7.69
CA ALA A 14 19.67 -6.62 7.73
C ALA A 14 19.43 -5.69 6.52
N VAL A 15 19.02 -6.23 5.36
CA VAL A 15 18.67 -5.43 4.17
C VAL A 15 17.23 -4.88 4.26
N TYR A 16 16.36 -5.41 5.15
CA TYR A 16 14.94 -5.03 5.22
C TYR A 16 14.36 -4.80 6.63
N SER A 17 15.15 -4.83 7.70
CA SER A 17 14.71 -4.41 9.04
C SER A 17 15.13 -2.96 9.26
N ASP A 18 14.23 -2.02 8.99
CA ASP A 18 14.16 -0.63 9.52
C ASP A 18 13.16 0.15 8.66
N CYS A 19 11.98 -0.44 8.40
CA CYS A 19 10.97 0.13 7.53
C CYS A 19 10.19 1.25 8.23
N GLU A 20 10.86 2.37 8.47
CA GLU A 20 10.21 3.55 9.04
C GLU A 20 9.57 4.44 7.98
N TRP A 21 9.73 4.19 6.68
CA TRP A 21 9.66 5.27 5.71
C TRP A 21 8.85 4.95 4.44
N LEU A 22 7.91 5.83 4.09
CA LEU A 22 7.12 5.80 2.85
C LEU A 22 7.40 7.04 2.01
N ARG A 23 7.31 6.91 0.68
CA ARG A 23 7.41 8.02 -0.26
C ARG A 23 6.08 8.78 -0.29
N CYS A 24 6.13 10.09 -0.51
CA CYS A 24 4.92 10.92 -0.50
C CYS A 24 3.78 10.41 -1.38
N TYR A 25 4.05 9.87 -2.57
CA TYR A 25 2.98 9.33 -3.43
C TYR A 25 2.34 8.05 -2.87
N GLU A 26 3.09 7.27 -2.09
CA GLU A 26 2.57 6.11 -1.36
C GLU A 26 1.70 6.58 -0.20
N VAL A 27 2.10 7.67 0.48
CA VAL A 27 1.28 8.33 1.50
C VAL A 27 -0.03 8.84 0.91
N GLU A 28 0.00 9.51 -0.25
CA GLU A 28 -1.21 9.97 -0.94
C GLU A 28 -2.12 8.80 -1.35
N ALA A 29 -1.54 7.69 -1.81
CA ALA A 29 -2.31 6.48 -2.15
C ALA A 29 -3.01 5.88 -0.92
N LEU A 30 -2.27 5.74 0.19
CA LEU A 30 -2.80 5.25 1.46
C LEU A 30 -3.85 6.18 2.06
N THR A 31 -3.66 7.48 1.88
CA THR A 31 -4.61 8.52 2.32
C THR A 31 -5.90 8.42 1.52
N ALA A 32 -5.81 8.31 0.19
CA ALA A 32 -6.97 8.10 -0.66
C ALA A 32 -7.77 6.87 -0.19
N PHE A 33 -7.10 5.77 0.12
CA PHE A 33 -7.75 4.55 0.59
C PHE A 33 -8.40 4.72 1.95
N TYR A 34 -7.68 5.30 2.91
CA TYR A 34 -8.20 5.58 4.26
C TYR A 34 -9.48 6.41 4.23
N LEU A 35 -9.58 7.37 3.31
CA LEU A 35 -10.78 8.22 3.15
C LEU A 35 -12.02 7.47 2.63
N HIS A 36 -11.85 6.31 1.99
CA HIS A 36 -12.95 5.57 1.36
C HIS A 36 -13.38 4.32 2.15
N ILE A 37 -12.64 3.94 3.20
CA ILE A 37 -12.98 2.79 4.06
C ILE A 37 -13.80 3.24 5.28
N THR A 38 -14.52 2.29 5.88
CA THR A 38 -15.34 2.52 7.08
C THR A 38 -14.51 2.89 8.30
N GLU A 39 -15.10 3.55 9.31
CA GLU A 39 -14.40 3.87 10.56
C GLU A 39 -13.84 2.63 11.29
N GLU A 40 -14.54 1.49 11.21
CA GLU A 40 -14.04 0.21 11.74
C GLU A 40 -12.76 -0.21 11.02
N ASP A 41 -12.75 -0.14 9.69
CA ASP A 41 -11.63 -0.54 8.85
C ASP A 41 -10.46 0.45 8.91
N LYS A 42 -10.73 1.74 9.14
CA LYS A 42 -9.70 2.74 9.45
C LYS A 42 -8.88 2.28 10.66
N GLY A 43 -9.54 1.78 11.70
CA GLY A 43 -8.88 1.19 12.87
C GLY A 43 -7.96 0.02 12.52
N LYS A 44 -8.41 -0.88 11.63
CA LYS A 44 -7.61 -2.02 11.16
C LYS A 44 -6.38 -1.56 10.38
N LEU A 45 -6.52 -0.61 9.46
CA LEU A 45 -5.40 -0.07 8.69
C LEU A 45 -4.34 0.59 9.60
N ILE A 46 -4.78 1.37 10.58
CA ILE A 46 -3.87 1.97 11.56
C ILE A 46 -3.14 0.91 12.40
N GLN A 47 -3.82 -0.18 12.78
CA GLN A 47 -3.18 -1.29 13.49
C GLN A 47 -2.15 -2.01 12.62
N GLN A 48 -2.43 -2.19 11.33
CA GLN A 48 -1.48 -2.76 10.38
C GLN A 48 -0.19 -1.92 10.34
N PHE A 49 -0.28 -0.59 10.27
CA PHE A 49 0.91 0.28 10.33
C PHE A 49 1.71 0.17 11.64
N LYS A 50 1.08 -0.19 12.76
CA LYS A 50 1.82 -0.45 14.01
C LYS A 50 2.64 -1.74 13.97
N ARG A 51 2.24 -2.68 13.13
CA ARG A 51 2.83 -4.02 13.03
C ARG A 51 3.59 -4.21 11.72
N LEU A 52 3.66 -3.18 10.88
CA LEU A 52 4.41 -3.19 9.64
C LEU A 52 5.85 -3.60 9.92
N ASP A 53 6.29 -4.67 9.29
CA ASP A 53 7.60 -5.28 9.50
C ASP A 53 8.51 -4.99 8.31
N MET A 54 7.97 -5.13 7.09
CA MET A 54 8.76 -5.01 5.87
C MET A 54 7.98 -4.34 4.73
N MET A 55 8.72 -3.70 3.83
CA MET A 55 8.21 -3.23 2.54
C MET A 55 9.17 -3.60 1.42
N GLU A 56 8.64 -4.04 0.29
CA GLU A 56 9.41 -4.33 -0.91
C GLU A 56 8.94 -3.47 -2.08
N ARG A 57 9.87 -2.89 -2.84
CA ARG A 57 9.55 -2.11 -4.04
C ARG A 57 10.11 -2.81 -5.26
N SER A 58 9.29 -2.91 -6.30
CA SER A 58 9.77 -3.32 -7.62
C SER A 58 10.86 -2.37 -8.14
N LYS A 59 11.71 -2.88 -9.05
CA LYS A 59 12.79 -2.09 -9.67
C LYS A 59 12.28 -0.85 -10.41
N SER A 60 11.07 -0.91 -10.96
CA SER A 60 10.42 0.20 -11.66
C SER A 60 9.76 1.22 -10.72
N GLY A 61 9.69 0.92 -9.41
CA GLY A 61 9.03 1.76 -8.41
C GLY A 61 7.51 1.85 -8.53
N LYS A 62 6.91 1.04 -9.43
CA LYS A 62 5.46 0.98 -9.67
C LYS A 62 4.72 0.11 -8.65
N LEU A 63 5.37 -0.94 -8.15
CA LEU A 63 4.82 -1.81 -7.11
C LEU A 63 5.52 -1.58 -5.77
N LEU A 64 4.74 -1.45 -4.72
CA LEU A 64 5.12 -1.51 -3.31
C LEU A 64 4.34 -2.66 -2.66
N GLN A 65 5.02 -3.66 -2.14
CA GLN A 65 4.45 -4.72 -1.31
C GLN A 65 4.69 -4.39 0.17
N ILE A 66 3.67 -4.63 0.98
CA ILE A 66 3.61 -4.31 2.40
C ILE A 66 3.49 -5.63 3.15
N PHE A 67 4.32 -5.82 4.17
CA PHE A 67 4.32 -7.02 4.98
C PHE A 67 4.12 -6.65 6.45
N ASP A 68 3.00 -7.06 7.02
CA ASP A 68 2.78 -7.02 8.47
C ASP A 68 3.67 -8.09 9.13
N GLY A 69 4.25 -7.80 10.29
CA GLY A 69 5.03 -8.77 11.07
C GLY A 69 4.22 -10.03 11.42
N LEU A 70 2.90 -9.94 11.40
CA LEU A 70 2.00 -11.06 11.58
C LEU A 70 1.65 -11.81 10.29
N ASP A 71 1.95 -11.28 9.10
CA ASP A 71 1.75 -11.98 7.81
C ASP A 71 2.53 -13.30 7.75
N THR A 72 3.70 -13.36 8.41
CA THR A 72 4.50 -14.59 8.54
C THR A 72 3.75 -15.71 9.28
N VAL A 73 2.70 -15.39 10.04
CA VAL A 73 1.92 -16.33 10.88
C VAL A 73 0.48 -16.50 10.37
N ARG A 74 0.00 -15.67 9.45
CA ARG A 74 -1.45 -15.50 9.14
C ARG A 74 -1.93 -16.15 7.84
N LYS A 75 -1.68 -17.45 7.69
CA LYS A 75 -2.25 -18.27 6.60
C LYS A 75 -3.78 -18.48 6.65
N LYS A 76 -4.54 -17.82 7.53
CA LYS A 76 -6.00 -18.07 7.71
C LYS A 76 -6.87 -16.84 7.95
N TRP A 77 -6.35 -15.63 7.78
CA TRP A 77 -7.15 -14.42 8.01
C TRP A 77 -7.97 -14.07 6.77
N LEU A 78 -9.21 -13.62 6.99
CA LEU A 78 -10.08 -13.11 5.94
C LEU A 78 -9.52 -11.78 5.40
N LYS A 79 -9.93 -11.38 4.19
CA LYS A 79 -9.71 -10.01 3.72
C LYS A 79 -10.66 -9.11 4.52
N GLU A 80 -10.14 -8.45 5.56
CA GLU A 80 -10.96 -7.79 6.59
C GLU A 80 -11.38 -6.36 6.26
N ILE A 81 -10.69 -5.67 5.35
CA ILE A 81 -10.98 -4.28 4.97
C ILE A 81 -11.76 -4.28 3.66
N LYS A 82 -12.95 -3.66 3.63
CA LYS A 82 -13.74 -3.56 2.41
C LYS A 82 -14.37 -2.17 2.20
N ILE A 83 -14.31 -1.67 0.97
CA ILE A 83 -15.08 -0.49 0.54
C ILE A 83 -16.47 -0.92 0.04
N CYS A 84 -16.59 -2.15 -0.47
CA CYS A 84 -17.85 -2.77 -0.89
C CYS A 84 -18.03 -4.14 -0.21
N PRO A 85 -19.04 -4.34 0.66
CA PRO A 85 -19.13 -5.52 1.51
C PRO A 85 -19.47 -6.83 0.75
N ASP A 86 -20.17 -6.73 -0.38
CA ASP A 86 -20.88 -7.85 -1.00
C ASP A 86 -20.16 -8.53 -2.17
N GLU A 87 -18.97 -8.07 -2.56
CA GLU A 87 -18.21 -8.65 -3.68
C GLU A 87 -16.88 -9.26 -3.22
N PRO A 88 -16.44 -10.39 -3.84
CA PRO A 88 -15.08 -10.86 -3.72
C PRO A 88 -14.17 -9.93 -4.54
N VAL A 89 -13.56 -8.96 -3.85
CA VAL A 89 -12.70 -7.96 -4.47
C VAL A 89 -11.23 -8.30 -4.20
N THR A 90 -10.38 -8.24 -5.22
CA THR A 90 -8.93 -8.43 -5.06
C THR A 90 -8.21 -7.13 -4.73
N GLY A 91 -8.66 -6.01 -5.29
CA GLY A 91 -8.17 -4.68 -4.97
C GLY A 91 -9.12 -3.55 -5.36
N TYR A 92 -8.67 -2.32 -5.15
CA TYR A 92 -9.43 -1.10 -5.43
C TYR A 92 -8.61 -0.15 -6.28
N LYS A 93 -9.27 0.46 -7.26
CA LYS A 93 -8.66 1.41 -8.18
C LYS A 93 -8.96 2.84 -7.76
N PHE A 94 -7.93 3.67 -7.78
CA PHE A 94 -8.00 5.08 -7.44
C PHE A 94 -7.26 5.93 -8.44
N ALA A 95 -7.64 7.20 -8.50
CA ALA A 95 -6.87 8.23 -9.16
C ALA A 95 -6.70 9.47 -8.27
N LEU A 96 -5.52 10.08 -8.38
CA LEU A 96 -5.19 11.35 -7.73
C LEU A 96 -5.27 12.47 -8.76
N LYS A 97 -6.03 13.52 -8.41
CA LYS A 97 -6.12 14.75 -9.19
C LYS A 97 -5.58 15.92 -8.41
N ARG A 98 -4.79 16.77 -9.07
CA ARG A 98 -4.33 18.05 -8.51
C ARG A 98 -4.63 19.15 -9.52
N ASN A 99 -5.29 20.22 -9.07
CA ASN A 99 -5.76 21.31 -9.95
C ASN A 99 -6.59 20.77 -11.14
N GLY A 100 -7.45 19.78 -10.88
CA GLY A 100 -8.32 19.16 -11.90
C GLY A 100 -7.62 18.17 -12.85
N LYS A 101 -6.29 18.04 -12.82
CA LYS A 101 -5.53 17.11 -13.67
C LYS A 101 -5.16 15.84 -12.92
N GLU A 102 -5.47 14.70 -13.53
CA GLU A 102 -5.07 13.38 -13.04
C GLU A 102 -3.56 13.19 -13.20
N TYR A 103 -2.86 12.84 -12.12
CA TYR A 103 -1.39 12.71 -12.12
C TYR A 103 -0.88 11.37 -11.61
N ALA A 104 -1.75 10.56 -10.99
CA ALA A 104 -1.43 9.20 -10.60
C ALA A 104 -2.71 8.36 -10.66
N ILE A 105 -2.56 7.13 -11.15
CA ILE A 105 -3.57 6.08 -11.07
C ILE A 105 -2.89 4.90 -10.39
N PHE A 106 -3.55 4.32 -9.41
CA PHE A 106 -3.01 3.21 -8.65
C PHE A 106 -4.11 2.29 -8.17
N ASN A 107 -3.69 1.07 -7.87
CA ASN A 107 -4.50 0.00 -7.34
C ASN A 107 -3.97 -0.35 -5.95
N ILE A 108 -4.87 -0.61 -5.01
CA ILE A 108 -4.54 -1.16 -3.70
C ILE A 108 -5.12 -2.55 -3.64
N PHE A 109 -4.25 -3.55 -3.58
CA PHE A 109 -4.69 -4.93 -3.40
C PHE A 109 -4.67 -5.30 -1.93
N LEU A 110 -5.70 -6.05 -1.55
CA LEU A 110 -5.89 -6.48 -0.18
C LEU A 110 -5.20 -7.82 0.05
N GLY A 111 -4.30 -7.81 1.03
CA GLY A 111 -3.71 -9.01 1.60
C GLY A 111 -4.59 -9.60 2.71
N ARG A 112 -4.11 -10.68 3.31
CA ARG A 112 -4.77 -11.28 4.48
C ARG A 112 -4.49 -10.41 5.71
N GLY A 113 -5.52 -9.78 6.25
CA GLY A 113 -5.37 -8.89 7.41
C GLY A 113 -5.04 -7.42 7.10
N GLY A 114 -5.14 -6.98 5.84
CA GLY A 114 -5.03 -5.56 5.50
C GLY A 114 -4.62 -5.28 4.06
N ILE A 115 -3.87 -4.20 3.84
CA ILE A 115 -3.26 -3.87 2.54
C ILE A 115 -2.10 -4.83 2.29
N GLY A 116 -2.10 -5.48 1.12
CA GLY A 116 -0.97 -6.30 0.68
C GLY A 116 -0.01 -5.52 -0.19
N GLU A 117 -0.53 -4.70 -1.09
CA GLU A 117 0.31 -3.99 -2.06
C GLU A 117 -0.37 -2.75 -2.66
N ILE A 118 0.47 -1.87 -3.17
CA ILE A 118 0.09 -0.68 -3.94
C ILE A 118 0.78 -0.77 -5.30
N GLN A 119 -0.01 -0.77 -6.36
CA GLN A 119 0.48 -0.80 -7.73
C GLN A 119 0.07 0.46 -8.48
N PHE A 120 1.03 1.25 -8.92
CA PHE A 120 0.85 2.40 -9.78
C PHE A 120 0.89 1.98 -11.25
N GLU A 121 -0.07 2.42 -12.07
CA GLU A 121 -0.06 2.15 -13.52
C GLU A 121 1.20 2.74 -14.19
N LYS A 122 1.63 3.90 -13.70
CA LYS A 122 2.88 4.57 -14.11
C LYS A 122 3.56 5.12 -12.87
N MET A 123 4.90 5.12 -12.88
CA MET A 123 5.67 5.76 -11.82
C MET A 123 5.28 7.24 -11.74
N PRO A 124 4.78 7.74 -10.60
CA PRO A 124 4.37 9.13 -10.49
C PRO A 124 5.56 10.06 -10.75
N SER A 125 5.41 10.97 -11.71
CA SER A 125 6.48 11.82 -12.22
C SER A 125 6.97 12.90 -11.24
N LYS A 126 6.28 13.13 -10.12
CA LYS A 126 6.50 14.28 -9.23
C LYS A 126 7.33 14.05 -7.95
N PHE A 127 7.60 12.82 -7.49
CA PHE A 127 7.82 12.61 -6.04
C PHE A 127 8.98 11.67 -5.64
N GLN A 128 10.19 11.91 -6.13
CA GLN A 128 11.38 11.18 -5.64
C GLN A 128 11.98 11.72 -4.33
N SER A 129 11.57 12.87 -3.77
CA SER A 129 12.44 13.56 -2.79
C SER A 129 11.98 13.61 -1.33
N LYS A 130 10.72 13.30 -1.00
CA LYS A 130 10.25 13.39 0.40
C LYS A 130 9.75 12.05 0.91
N VAL A 131 10.37 11.65 2.00
CA VAL A 131 10.12 10.41 2.71
C VAL A 131 9.49 10.80 4.04
N ALA A 132 8.40 10.13 4.42
CA ALA A 132 7.67 10.38 5.66
C ALA A 132 7.73 9.15 6.56
N LYS A 133 7.84 9.35 7.88
CA LYS A 133 7.86 8.21 8.79
C LYS A 133 6.48 7.55 8.84
N VAL A 134 6.41 6.22 8.93
CA VAL A 134 5.17 5.46 9.12
C VAL A 134 4.42 5.95 10.37
N GLY A 135 5.15 6.29 11.44
CA GLY A 135 4.58 6.92 12.62
C GLY A 135 3.91 8.28 12.35
N ASP A 136 4.51 9.10 11.50
CA ASP A 136 3.97 10.41 11.10
C ASP A 136 2.75 10.25 10.20
N ILE A 137 2.76 9.24 9.33
CA ILE A 137 1.63 8.92 8.44
C ILE A 137 0.44 8.46 9.25
N LYS A 138 0.64 7.63 10.26
CA LYS A 138 -0.43 7.28 11.21
C LYS A 138 -1.04 8.54 11.85
N ALA A 139 -0.21 9.45 12.34
CA ALA A 139 -0.69 10.70 12.94
C ALA A 139 -1.45 11.56 11.92
N LEU A 140 -0.97 11.60 10.67
CA LEU A 140 -1.62 12.30 9.56
C LEU A 140 -2.99 11.69 9.23
N LEU A 141 -3.09 10.37 9.10
CA LEU A 141 -4.36 9.67 8.82
C LEU A 141 -5.39 9.88 9.93
N PHE A 142 -4.96 9.91 11.20
CA PHE A 142 -5.84 10.28 12.32
C PHE A 142 -6.36 11.72 12.26
N LYS A 143 -5.59 12.61 11.62
CA LYS A 143 -5.93 14.02 11.45
C LYS A 143 -6.49 14.29 10.06
N GLU A 144 -7.36 13.41 9.59
CA GLU A 144 -7.98 13.47 8.26
C GLU A 144 -8.48 14.87 7.87
N LYS A 145 -9.08 15.60 8.82
CA LYS A 145 -9.64 16.95 8.62
C LYS A 145 -8.59 18.03 8.33
N GLU A 146 -7.33 17.78 8.68
CA GLU A 146 -6.19 18.67 8.45
C GLU A 146 -5.47 18.38 7.12
N LEU A 147 -5.92 17.36 6.37
CA LEU A 147 -5.32 17.02 5.07
C LEU A 147 -5.49 18.18 4.07
N PRO A 148 -4.43 18.58 3.36
CA PRO A 148 -4.51 19.65 2.36
C PRO A 148 -5.54 19.33 1.28
N ARG A 149 -6.48 20.25 1.04
CA ARG A 149 -7.53 20.11 0.02
C ARG A 149 -7.06 20.32 -1.43
N GLU A 150 -5.76 20.47 -1.66
CA GLU A 150 -5.19 20.67 -3.00
C GLU A 150 -5.28 19.43 -3.89
N THR A 151 -5.27 18.24 -3.28
CA THR A 151 -5.36 16.95 -3.98
C THR A 151 -6.76 16.37 -3.77
N THR A 152 -7.41 16.00 -4.88
CA THR A 152 -8.69 15.27 -4.86
C THR A 152 -8.41 13.79 -5.07
N TYR A 153 -8.96 12.97 -4.17
CA TYR A 153 -8.88 11.52 -4.20
C TYR A 153 -10.15 10.97 -4.87
N VAL A 154 -10.00 10.20 -5.96
CA VAL A 154 -11.12 9.69 -6.74
C VAL A 154 -11.12 8.17 -6.71
N PHE A 155 -12.12 7.56 -6.10
CA PHE A 155 -12.39 6.12 -6.26
C PHE A 155 -12.90 5.83 -7.67
N LYS A 156 -12.28 4.86 -8.34
CA LYS A 156 -12.57 4.50 -9.73
C LYS A 156 -13.28 3.16 -9.86
N GLY A 157 -13.23 2.31 -8.84
CA GLY A 157 -13.92 1.03 -8.82
C GLY A 157 -13.13 -0.07 -8.11
N VAL A 158 -13.65 -1.29 -8.21
CA VAL A 158 -13.00 -2.53 -7.80
C VAL A 158 -12.07 -3.04 -8.90
N VAL A 159 -11.05 -3.80 -8.53
CA VAL A 159 -10.17 -4.52 -9.47
C VAL A 159 -10.65 -5.97 -9.54
N THR A 160 -10.85 -6.44 -10.77
CA THR A 160 -11.23 -7.83 -11.07
C THR A 160 -9.99 -8.72 -11.23
N ASP A 161 -10.16 -10.05 -11.12
CA ASP A 161 -9.08 -11.03 -11.31
C ASP A 161 -8.37 -10.87 -12.67
N ASP A 162 -9.15 -10.62 -13.75
CA ASP A 162 -8.62 -10.38 -15.10
C ASP A 162 -7.78 -9.09 -15.20
N GLU A 163 -8.14 -8.05 -14.43
CA GLU A 163 -7.39 -6.81 -14.38
C GLU A 163 -6.13 -6.94 -13.53
N GLU A 164 -6.18 -7.69 -12.42
CA GLU A 164 -5.03 -8.05 -11.61
C GLU A 164 -3.98 -8.79 -12.45
N GLN A 165 -4.38 -9.81 -13.21
CA GLN A 165 -3.47 -10.55 -14.07
C GLN A 165 -2.77 -9.65 -15.11
N LYS A 166 -3.51 -8.74 -15.75
CA LYS A 166 -2.92 -7.78 -16.71
C LYS A 166 -1.93 -6.84 -16.04
N LEU A 167 -2.25 -6.38 -14.83
CA LEU A 167 -1.40 -5.51 -14.04
C LEU A 167 -0.11 -6.22 -13.63
N GLU A 168 -0.16 -7.51 -13.29
CA GLU A 168 1.03 -8.33 -13.03
C GLU A 168 1.90 -8.47 -14.28
N GLU A 169 1.30 -8.76 -15.45
CA GLU A 169 2.04 -8.87 -16.71
C GLU A 169 2.80 -7.57 -17.06
N ASP A 170 2.17 -6.41 -16.86
CA ASP A 170 2.77 -5.11 -17.13
C ASP A 170 3.95 -4.77 -16.18
N LEU A 171 3.97 -5.34 -14.98
CA LEU A 171 5.11 -5.21 -14.05
C LEU A 171 6.32 -6.03 -14.50
N HIS A 172 6.09 -7.20 -15.09
CA HIS A 172 7.15 -8.12 -15.53
C HIS A 172 7.72 -7.80 -16.91
N ARG A 173 7.01 -7.03 -17.72
CA ARG A 173 7.49 -6.53 -19.03
C ARG A 173 8.36 -5.27 -18.93
N GLY A 174 8.52 -4.70 -17.74
CA GLY A 174 9.18 -3.41 -17.47
C GLY A 174 10.67 -3.49 -17.13
#